data_AF-A0A4R8DUX4-F1
#
_entry.id   AF-A0A4R8DUX4-F1
#
_cell.length_a   1.000
_cell.length_b   1.000
_cell.length_c   1.000
_cell.angle_alpha   90.00
_cell.angle_beta   90.00
_cell.angle_gamma   90.00
#
_symmetry.space_group_name_H-M   'P 1'
#
loop_
_entity.id
_entity.type
_entity.pdbx_description
1 polymer ?
#
loop_
_entity_poly.entity_id
_entity_poly.type
_entity_poly.pdbx_seq_one_letter_code
_entity_poly.pdbx_strand_id
1 'polypeptide(L)'
;MMNRASVVALGLSYTKTIVFMKRLLFAALLLLMGECGFAQLKIGSNPSTINKSSILELESTRQGLLLPRIPGANLTTAPLSTAPDGMIIYVTDSTSLFIRKNGLWQRMSADSVANAKNWNTTGNAGLDSTVNFLGTTDAQPLIVKTNGAERLRVTSNGNLKVASGTVPVGSNQVQVMVIDTSTGTIVQRSLSAAAFDNAIVSLNGLRDSVQNFAVDSAQTTDFTITSSNGVHTFNIPTQNGNGVTSRGLLSYHDWLRFDSAYRFQILHTLFSTAPDSTGMTLSNGTLILHAADATHPGGVDTTTQTFGGAKTFNGNVVANQNATVNGNLVLTNTPQAPANDSVSVLIQAANGTVQQRTIGLAAFKQLVTGTDSGTVKDIHIDSSSATQTVIDIPDASPTVRGVVNHTSGQSFGGYKNFKDSLAVGLATGTTANSTFQVNGSIGSNITKVTGNYTVAATDNTVLADATSAAITITLPNPGTINGRIYTIKKIGTGGIDNALTITPTSGTIDGGANYIIYNDWTFVCLQTDGTNWYVIKK
;
A
#
# COMPACT_ATOMS: atom_id res chain seq x y z
N MET A 1 -37.84 145.99 -166.92
CA MET A 1 -36.71 145.72 -166.00
C MET A 1 -37.07 144.52 -165.15
N MET A 2 -36.49 143.37 -165.52
CA MET A 2 -36.71 142.04 -164.96
C MET A 2 -35.81 141.82 -163.74
N ASN A 3 -36.33 141.25 -162.64
CA ASN A 3 -35.49 140.75 -161.55
C ASN A 3 -35.69 139.25 -161.34
N ARG A 4 -34.60 138.48 -161.49
CA ARG A 4 -34.53 137.00 -161.52
C ARG A 4 -34.74 136.35 -160.13
N ALA A 5 -35.83 136.68 -159.44
CA ALA A 5 -36.12 136.18 -158.08
C ALA A 5 -37.00 134.91 -158.01
N SER A 6 -37.44 134.35 -159.15
CA SER A 6 -38.57 133.40 -159.19
C SER A 6 -38.27 131.89 -159.17
N VAL A 7 -37.12 131.38 -158.68
CA VAL A 7 -36.79 129.93 -158.80
C VAL A 7 -36.41 129.22 -157.47
N VAL A 8 -36.32 129.92 -156.34
CA VAL A 8 -35.74 129.33 -155.11
C VAL A 8 -36.78 128.68 -154.17
N ALA A 9 -38.08 128.92 -154.35
CA ALA A 9 -39.10 128.47 -153.39
C ALA A 9 -39.70 127.07 -153.64
N LEU A 10 -39.52 126.45 -154.82
CA LEU A 10 -40.11 125.14 -155.16
C LEU A 10 -39.18 123.93 -154.89
N GLY A 11 -37.89 124.16 -154.63
CA GLY A 11 -36.91 123.10 -154.38
C GLY A 11 -36.84 122.57 -152.94
N LEU A 12 -37.46 123.27 -151.97
CA LEU A 12 -37.37 122.91 -150.56
C LEU A 12 -38.41 121.86 -150.10
N SER A 13 -39.46 121.60 -150.88
CA SER A 13 -40.57 120.73 -150.47
C SER A 13 -40.42 119.24 -150.85
N TYR A 14 -39.59 118.89 -151.85
CA TYR A 14 -39.45 117.50 -152.31
C TYR A 14 -38.44 116.67 -151.48
N THR A 15 -37.44 117.32 -150.89
CA THR A 15 -36.32 116.63 -150.22
C THR A 15 -36.67 116.11 -148.83
N LYS A 16 -37.68 116.67 -148.15
CA LYS A 16 -38.08 116.25 -146.79
C LYS A 16 -38.90 114.95 -146.76
N THR A 17 -39.66 114.62 -147.81
CA THR A 17 -40.57 113.47 -147.83
C THR A 17 -39.86 112.12 -148.03
N ILE A 18 -38.75 112.09 -148.77
CA ILE A 18 -37.98 110.87 -149.06
C ILE A 18 -37.18 110.38 -147.85
N VAL A 19 -36.69 111.31 -147.02
CA VAL A 19 -35.89 110.98 -145.83
C VAL A 19 -36.76 110.36 -144.73
N PHE A 20 -38.03 110.75 -144.62
CA PHE A 20 -38.97 110.17 -143.65
C PHE A 20 -39.36 108.73 -144.02
N MET A 21 -39.55 108.43 -145.31
CA MET A 21 -39.94 107.10 -145.78
C MET A 21 -38.82 106.04 -145.61
N LYS A 22 -37.55 106.43 -145.78
CA LYS A 22 -36.40 105.52 -145.53
C LYS A 22 -36.23 105.16 -144.04
N ARG A 23 -36.57 106.08 -143.14
CA ARG A 23 -36.52 105.82 -141.68
C ARG A 23 -37.62 104.87 -141.23
N LEU A 24 -38.79 104.93 -141.85
CA LEU A 24 -39.90 104.01 -141.57
C LEU A 24 -39.61 102.58 -142.08
N LEU A 25 -38.99 102.44 -143.25
CA LEU A 25 -38.63 101.14 -143.83
C LEU A 25 -37.54 100.43 -143.02
N PHE A 26 -36.58 101.18 -142.46
CA PHE A 26 -35.51 100.63 -141.63
C PHE A 26 -36.03 100.18 -140.25
N ALA A 27 -37.02 100.90 -139.69
CA ALA A 27 -37.67 100.51 -138.44
C ALA A 27 -38.56 99.25 -138.61
N ALA A 28 -39.20 99.06 -139.77
CA ALA A 28 -39.99 97.86 -140.06
C ALA A 28 -39.12 96.60 -140.26
N LEU A 29 -37.88 96.75 -140.75
CA LEU A 29 -36.94 95.63 -140.94
C LEU A 29 -36.35 95.12 -139.62
N LEU A 30 -36.32 95.95 -138.56
CA LEU A 30 -35.90 95.53 -137.22
C LEU A 30 -36.97 94.73 -136.47
N LEU A 31 -38.20 94.65 -136.98
CA LEU A 31 -39.35 94.00 -136.34
C LEU A 31 -39.54 92.52 -136.73
N LEU A 32 -38.61 91.89 -137.45
CA LEU A 32 -38.81 90.55 -138.04
C LEU A 32 -37.72 89.49 -137.74
N MET A 33 -36.86 89.69 -136.75
CA MET A 33 -35.84 88.69 -136.38
C MET A 33 -35.83 88.44 -134.87
N GLY A 34 -36.62 87.47 -134.43
CA GLY A 34 -36.62 87.07 -133.02
C GLY A 34 -37.56 85.93 -132.71
N GLU A 35 -37.36 84.76 -133.31
CA GLU A 35 -37.95 83.51 -132.82
C GLU A 35 -36.83 82.60 -132.31
N CYS A 36 -36.96 82.13 -131.06
CA CYS A 36 -36.01 81.25 -130.38
C CYS A 36 -36.55 79.82 -130.28
N GLY A 37 -35.82 78.86 -130.85
CA GLY A 37 -35.98 77.42 -130.59
C GLY A 37 -34.99 76.94 -129.53
N PHE A 38 -35.45 76.12 -128.58
CA PHE A 38 -34.66 75.55 -127.48
C PHE A 38 -33.78 74.38 -127.95
N ALA A 39 -32.49 74.38 -127.62
CA ALA A 39 -31.56 73.28 -127.89
C ALA A 39 -31.32 72.42 -126.61
N GLN A 40 -31.44 71.10 -126.71
CA GLN A 40 -31.01 70.12 -125.68
C GLN A 40 -29.63 69.56 -126.07
N LEU A 41 -28.77 69.24 -125.10
CA LEU A 41 -27.39 68.81 -125.33
C LEU A 41 -27.26 67.29 -125.13
N LYS A 42 -27.24 66.52 -126.23
CA LYS A 42 -26.80 65.11 -126.22
C LYS A 42 -25.38 65.02 -126.78
N ILE A 43 -24.53 64.23 -126.12
CA ILE A 43 -23.15 63.96 -126.56
C ILE A 43 -22.98 62.44 -126.62
N GLY A 44 -22.77 61.89 -127.82
CA GLY A 44 -22.65 60.44 -128.01
C GLY A 44 -22.90 59.99 -129.46
N SER A 45 -22.99 58.68 -129.65
CA SER A 45 -23.03 58.04 -130.98
C SER A 45 -24.34 58.23 -131.76
N ASN A 46 -25.46 58.55 -131.09
CA ASN A 46 -26.76 58.79 -131.73
C ASN A 46 -27.37 60.15 -131.32
N PRO A 47 -26.80 61.28 -131.77
CA PRO A 47 -27.20 62.62 -131.31
C PRO A 47 -28.62 63.03 -131.76
N SER A 48 -29.25 62.31 -132.70
CA SER A 48 -30.63 62.56 -133.16
C SER A 48 -31.71 61.84 -132.34
N THR A 49 -31.35 60.88 -131.50
CA THR A 49 -32.28 60.19 -130.59
C THR A 49 -32.02 60.62 -129.17
N ILE A 50 -32.81 61.57 -128.68
CA ILE A 50 -32.65 62.15 -127.35
C ILE A 50 -33.67 61.53 -126.38
N ASN A 51 -33.21 61.07 -125.21
CA ASN A 51 -34.09 60.64 -124.14
C ASN A 51 -34.75 61.87 -123.49
N LYS A 52 -36.05 62.05 -123.74
CA LYS A 52 -36.85 63.20 -123.29
C LYS A 52 -36.92 63.37 -121.76
N SER A 53 -36.56 62.34 -120.99
CA SER A 53 -36.50 62.39 -119.53
C SER A 53 -35.17 62.94 -118.99
N SER A 54 -34.24 63.36 -119.87
CA SER A 54 -32.93 63.87 -119.49
C SER A 54 -32.61 65.21 -120.13
N ILE A 55 -32.02 66.12 -119.35
CA ILE A 55 -31.55 67.43 -119.85
C ILE A 55 -30.14 67.38 -120.45
N LEU A 56 -29.34 66.37 -120.06
CA LEU A 56 -28.02 66.05 -120.57
C LEU A 56 -27.90 64.52 -120.65
N GLU A 57 -27.60 64.00 -121.85
CA GLU A 57 -27.40 62.57 -122.08
C GLU A 57 -25.99 62.33 -122.62
N LEU A 58 -25.25 61.42 -121.96
CA LEU A 58 -23.92 60.98 -122.37
C LEU A 58 -24.00 59.51 -122.79
N GLU A 59 -23.99 59.25 -124.10
CA GLU A 59 -24.11 57.89 -124.65
C GLU A 59 -22.75 57.42 -125.16
N SER A 60 -22.18 56.40 -124.50
CA SER A 60 -20.96 55.72 -124.96
C SER A 60 -20.92 54.28 -124.48
N THR A 61 -20.34 53.39 -125.29
CA THR A 61 -20.11 51.97 -124.94
C THR A 61 -18.74 51.73 -124.30
N ARG A 62 -17.85 52.72 -124.36
CA ARG A 62 -16.44 52.59 -123.95
C ARG A 62 -15.95 53.74 -123.08
N GLN A 63 -16.74 54.79 -122.92
CA GLN A 63 -16.41 55.96 -122.11
C GLN A 63 -17.54 56.21 -121.12
N GLY A 64 -17.21 56.80 -119.99
CA GLY A 64 -18.17 57.14 -118.94
C GLY A 64 -18.00 58.56 -118.47
N LEU A 65 -18.91 59.02 -117.63
CA LEU A 65 -18.77 60.28 -116.93
C LEU A 65 -17.75 60.14 -115.81
N LEU A 66 -16.61 60.81 -115.95
CA LEU A 66 -15.67 60.96 -114.84
C LEU A 66 -16.12 62.12 -113.95
N LEU A 67 -16.60 61.79 -112.76
CA LEU A 67 -17.06 62.78 -111.79
C LEU A 67 -15.88 63.49 -111.10
N PRO A 68 -16.10 64.69 -110.54
CA PRO A 68 -15.10 65.38 -109.72
C PRO A 68 -14.60 64.48 -108.59
N ARG A 69 -13.27 64.35 -108.51
CA ARG A 69 -12.58 63.51 -107.54
C ARG A 69 -12.16 64.38 -106.36
N ILE A 70 -12.88 64.22 -105.25
CA ILE A 70 -12.74 65.07 -104.08
C ILE A 70 -12.22 64.24 -102.90
N PRO A 71 -11.16 64.68 -102.19
CA PRO A 71 -10.78 64.08 -100.90
C PRO A 71 -11.86 64.30 -99.83
N GLY A 72 -12.16 63.29 -99.01
CA GLY A 72 -13.21 63.36 -97.99
C GLY A 72 -13.07 64.51 -96.99
N ALA A 73 -11.85 64.93 -96.70
CA ALA A 73 -11.57 66.11 -95.86
C ALA A 73 -12.20 67.40 -96.38
N ASN A 74 -12.43 67.51 -97.70
CA ASN A 74 -12.97 68.71 -98.33
C ASN A 74 -14.51 68.76 -98.34
N LEU A 75 -15.18 67.70 -97.90
CA LEU A 75 -16.65 67.61 -97.92
C LEU A 75 -17.33 68.49 -96.87
N THR A 76 -16.61 68.82 -95.80
CA THR A 76 -17.09 69.64 -94.68
C THR A 76 -16.64 71.10 -94.78
N THR A 77 -15.90 71.46 -95.83
CA THR A 77 -15.45 72.83 -96.09
C THR A 77 -16.19 73.45 -97.28
N ALA A 78 -16.43 74.75 -97.23
CA ALA A 78 -17.04 75.47 -98.35
C ALA A 78 -16.14 75.38 -99.60
N PRO A 79 -16.72 75.24 -100.81
CA PRO A 79 -18.16 75.32 -101.10
C PRO A 79 -18.91 73.98 -100.94
N LEU A 80 -18.23 72.85 -100.68
CA LEU A 80 -18.86 71.52 -100.66
C LEU A 80 -19.67 71.24 -99.40
N SER A 81 -19.40 71.94 -98.29
CA SER A 81 -20.21 71.86 -97.06
C SER A 81 -21.63 72.40 -97.23
N THR A 82 -21.86 73.26 -98.23
CA THR A 82 -23.15 73.85 -98.57
C THR A 82 -23.61 73.47 -99.97
N ALA A 83 -23.05 72.39 -100.54
CA ALA A 83 -23.49 71.89 -101.83
C ALA A 83 -24.98 71.51 -101.79
N PRO A 84 -25.74 71.80 -102.87
CA PRO A 84 -27.15 71.41 -102.98
C PRO A 84 -27.31 69.89 -103.05
N ASP A 85 -28.45 69.42 -102.53
CA ASP A 85 -28.83 68.01 -102.58
C ASP A 85 -28.98 67.53 -104.05
N GLY A 86 -28.62 66.28 -104.30
CA GLY A 86 -28.56 65.69 -105.63
C GLY A 86 -27.19 65.81 -106.31
N MET A 87 -26.25 66.62 -105.78
CA MET A 87 -24.88 66.66 -106.30
C MET A 87 -24.18 65.32 -106.08
N ILE A 88 -23.48 64.81 -107.11
CA ILE A 88 -22.75 63.55 -107.07
C ILE A 88 -21.27 63.80 -107.28
N ILE A 89 -20.45 63.22 -106.43
CA ILE A 89 -18.99 63.29 -106.49
C ILE A 89 -18.39 61.91 -106.25
N TYR A 90 -17.13 61.75 -106.65
CA TYR A 90 -16.34 60.59 -106.27
C TYR A 90 -15.39 60.99 -105.14
N VAL A 91 -15.56 60.35 -103.99
CA VAL A 91 -14.77 60.64 -102.80
C VAL A 91 -13.56 59.71 -102.77
N THR A 92 -12.36 60.28 -102.93
CA THR A 92 -11.16 59.51 -103.31
C THR A 92 -10.60 58.64 -102.19
N ASP A 93 -10.67 59.11 -100.95
CA ASP A 93 -10.27 58.39 -99.73
C ASP A 93 -11.22 57.26 -99.37
N SER A 94 -12.52 57.41 -99.70
CA SER A 94 -13.52 56.34 -99.53
C SER A 94 -13.69 55.45 -100.76
N THR A 95 -12.95 55.73 -101.83
CA THR A 95 -13.03 55.08 -103.15
C THR A 95 -14.46 54.84 -103.66
N SER A 96 -15.38 55.75 -103.32
CA SER A 96 -16.82 55.53 -103.51
C SER A 96 -17.54 56.76 -104.01
N LEU A 97 -18.70 56.53 -104.63
CA LEU A 97 -19.63 57.58 -105.00
C LEU A 97 -20.36 58.10 -103.76
N PHE A 98 -20.49 59.42 -103.71
CA PHE A 98 -21.29 60.11 -102.71
C PHE A 98 -22.32 60.98 -103.40
N ILE A 99 -23.52 61.00 -102.84
CA ILE A 99 -24.58 61.92 -103.21
C ILE A 99 -24.87 62.84 -102.03
N ARG A 100 -25.05 64.12 -102.32
CA ARG A 100 -25.53 65.08 -101.34
C ARG A 100 -27.02 64.83 -101.12
N LYS A 101 -27.43 64.56 -99.88
CA LYS A 101 -28.83 64.35 -99.54
C LYS A 101 -29.11 64.83 -98.12
N ASN A 102 -30.17 65.62 -97.97
CA ASN A 102 -30.59 66.26 -96.73
C ASN A 102 -29.45 67.05 -96.05
N GLY A 103 -28.65 67.77 -96.83
CA GLY A 103 -27.54 68.56 -96.29
C GLY A 103 -26.39 67.71 -95.73
N LEU A 104 -26.28 66.44 -96.11
CA LEU A 104 -25.17 65.55 -95.76
C LEU A 104 -24.63 64.85 -97.00
N TRP A 105 -23.32 64.57 -97.01
CA TRP A 105 -22.70 63.72 -98.03
C TRP A 105 -22.90 62.27 -97.63
N GLN A 106 -23.74 61.55 -98.38
CA GLN A 106 -24.04 60.15 -98.11
C GLN A 106 -23.30 59.27 -99.10
N ARG A 107 -22.58 58.28 -98.57
CA ARG A 107 -21.98 57.23 -99.39
C ARG A 107 -23.10 56.44 -100.04
N MET A 108 -23.04 56.29 -101.36
CA MET A 108 -23.91 55.36 -102.05
C MET A 108 -23.33 53.95 -101.86
N SER A 109 -23.94 53.15 -100.99
CA SER A 109 -23.55 51.74 -100.84
C SER A 109 -24.07 50.95 -102.04
N ALA A 110 -23.20 50.22 -102.72
CA ALA A 110 -23.64 49.20 -103.65
C ALA A 110 -24.19 48.04 -102.80
N ASP A 111 -25.52 47.96 -102.70
CA ASP A 111 -26.19 46.88 -101.96
C ASP A 111 -26.22 45.57 -102.76
N SER A 112 -25.06 45.21 -103.32
CA SER A 112 -24.87 44.04 -104.16
C SER A 112 -24.17 42.95 -103.35
N VAL A 113 -24.98 42.03 -102.81
CA VAL A 113 -24.70 40.62 -102.49
C VAL A 113 -23.46 40.33 -101.63
N ALA A 114 -23.69 39.73 -100.45
CA ALA A 114 -22.72 39.35 -99.40
C ALA A 114 -22.28 40.48 -98.46
N ASN A 115 -23.22 41.03 -97.70
CA ASN A 115 -22.88 41.79 -96.51
C ASN A 115 -22.46 40.81 -95.40
N ALA A 116 -21.15 40.73 -95.11
CA ALA A 116 -20.53 39.81 -94.13
C ALA A 116 -20.98 40.00 -92.66
N LYS A 117 -22.06 40.76 -92.43
CA LYS A 117 -22.57 41.15 -91.11
C LYS A 117 -23.85 40.43 -90.69
N ASN A 118 -24.46 39.60 -91.55
CA ASN A 118 -25.68 38.84 -91.25
C ASN A 118 -25.39 37.34 -91.07
N TRP A 119 -26.18 36.66 -90.23
CA TRP A 119 -26.20 35.18 -90.15
C TRP A 119 -27.11 34.57 -91.21
N ASN A 120 -26.57 33.70 -92.06
CA ASN A 120 -27.32 33.04 -93.15
C ASN A 120 -28.00 31.74 -92.70
N THR A 121 -29.14 31.39 -93.29
CA THR A 121 -29.90 30.16 -93.03
C THR A 121 -29.20 28.89 -93.50
N THR A 122 -28.26 28.99 -94.45
CA THR A 122 -27.38 27.89 -94.86
C THR A 122 -26.03 27.89 -94.14
N GLY A 123 -25.84 28.81 -93.18
CA GLY A 123 -24.59 28.99 -92.45
C GLY A 123 -23.62 29.98 -93.10
N ASN A 124 -22.66 30.44 -92.31
CA ASN A 124 -21.58 31.35 -92.70
C ASN A 124 -20.24 30.60 -92.64
N ALA A 125 -19.40 30.74 -93.66
CA ALA A 125 -18.03 30.18 -93.67
C ALA A 125 -16.99 31.26 -93.33
N GLY A 126 -15.82 30.86 -92.84
CA GLY A 126 -14.69 31.77 -92.60
C GLY A 126 -14.82 32.70 -91.38
N LEU A 127 -15.60 32.30 -90.36
CA LEU A 127 -15.79 33.07 -89.13
C LEU A 127 -14.64 32.89 -88.12
N ASP A 128 -14.34 33.95 -87.35
CA ASP A 128 -13.47 33.91 -86.18
C ASP A 128 -14.34 33.93 -84.90
N SER A 129 -14.18 32.95 -84.02
CA SER A 129 -15.00 32.82 -82.79
C SER A 129 -14.77 33.89 -81.74
N THR A 130 -13.70 34.69 -81.86
CA THR A 130 -13.43 35.85 -80.99
C THR A 130 -14.13 37.13 -81.47
N VAL A 131 -14.49 37.19 -82.76
CA VAL A 131 -15.08 38.37 -83.40
C VAL A 131 -16.53 38.15 -83.79
N ASN A 132 -16.89 36.95 -84.24
CA ASN A 132 -18.19 36.62 -84.79
C ASN A 132 -18.94 35.68 -83.86
N PHE A 133 -20.15 36.05 -83.48
CA PHE A 133 -21.05 35.19 -82.72
C PHE A 133 -22.49 35.37 -83.17
N LEU A 134 -23.30 34.34 -82.94
CA LEU A 134 -24.76 34.44 -82.99
C LEU A 134 -25.23 34.76 -81.57
N GLY A 135 -25.76 35.97 -81.35
CA GLY A 135 -26.20 36.37 -80.02
C GLY A 135 -26.57 37.84 -79.94
N THR A 136 -26.79 38.26 -78.71
CA THR A 136 -27.05 39.64 -78.30
C THR A 136 -25.79 40.22 -77.64
N THR A 137 -25.53 41.51 -77.84
CA THR A 137 -24.44 42.23 -77.14
C THR A 137 -24.91 42.89 -75.84
N ASP A 138 -26.21 42.87 -75.57
CA ASP A 138 -26.84 43.40 -74.37
C ASP A 138 -27.37 42.26 -73.48
N ALA A 139 -27.92 42.61 -72.32
CA ALA A 139 -28.45 41.65 -71.34
C ALA A 139 -29.82 41.05 -71.75
N GLN A 140 -30.07 40.87 -73.04
CA GLN A 140 -31.25 40.18 -73.55
C GLN A 140 -30.93 38.71 -73.87
N PRO A 141 -31.87 37.78 -73.65
CA PRO A 141 -31.67 36.38 -74.00
C PRO A 141 -31.66 36.16 -75.52
N LEU A 142 -30.79 35.26 -76.00
CA LEU A 142 -30.91 34.69 -77.33
C LEU A 142 -31.98 33.58 -77.30
N ILE A 143 -33.03 33.74 -78.10
CA ILE A 143 -34.16 32.80 -78.17
C ILE A 143 -34.19 32.11 -79.53
N VAL A 144 -34.18 30.77 -79.52
CA VAL A 144 -34.40 29.94 -80.71
C VAL A 144 -35.84 29.46 -80.71
N LYS A 145 -36.54 29.74 -81.81
CA LYS A 145 -37.97 29.43 -81.99
C LYS A 145 -38.19 28.55 -83.21
N THR A 146 -39.21 27.68 -83.14
CA THR A 146 -39.80 27.02 -84.31
C THR A 146 -41.30 27.23 -84.29
N ASN A 147 -41.89 27.56 -85.44
CA ASN A 147 -43.31 27.93 -85.56
C ASN A 147 -43.77 28.98 -84.53
N GLY A 148 -42.95 30.02 -84.32
CA GLY A 148 -43.21 31.08 -83.34
C GLY A 148 -43.06 30.70 -81.86
N ALA A 149 -42.92 29.40 -81.54
CA ALA A 149 -42.77 28.90 -80.18
C ALA A 149 -41.29 28.74 -79.80
N GLU A 150 -40.95 29.15 -78.57
CA GLU A 150 -39.62 28.97 -78.01
C GLU A 150 -39.29 27.48 -77.83
N ARG A 151 -38.07 27.11 -78.17
CA ARG A 151 -37.51 25.76 -77.98
C ARG A 151 -36.30 25.78 -77.06
N LEU A 152 -35.45 26.78 -77.27
CA LEU A 152 -34.20 26.93 -76.54
C LEU A 152 -33.94 28.40 -76.26
N ARG A 153 -33.42 28.69 -75.08
CA ARG A 153 -33.04 30.03 -74.64
C ARG A 153 -31.68 29.99 -73.98
N VAL A 154 -30.79 30.87 -74.41
CA VAL A 154 -29.64 31.27 -73.62
C VAL A 154 -30.07 32.51 -72.84
N THR A 155 -30.16 32.39 -71.51
CA THR A 155 -30.57 33.53 -70.68
C THR A 155 -29.51 34.62 -70.70
N SER A 156 -29.89 35.84 -70.31
CA SER A 156 -28.95 36.96 -70.10
C SER A 156 -27.80 36.63 -69.13
N ASN A 157 -28.00 35.63 -68.25
CA ASN A 157 -27.01 35.18 -67.28
C ASN A 157 -26.22 33.95 -67.75
N GLY A 158 -26.32 33.60 -69.04
CA GLY A 158 -25.58 32.48 -69.64
C GLY A 158 -26.16 31.08 -69.40
N ASN A 159 -27.31 30.96 -68.74
CA ASN A 159 -27.92 29.65 -68.50
C ASN A 159 -28.66 29.16 -69.75
N LEU A 160 -28.45 27.90 -70.12
CA LEU A 160 -29.24 27.24 -71.15
C LEU A 160 -30.56 26.75 -70.55
N LYS A 161 -31.68 27.14 -71.17
CA LYS A 161 -33.03 26.64 -70.84
C LYS A 161 -33.63 25.97 -72.06
N VAL A 162 -34.16 24.77 -71.88
CA VAL A 162 -35.00 24.08 -72.86
C VAL A 162 -36.45 24.33 -72.48
N ALA A 163 -37.27 24.75 -73.45
CA ALA A 163 -38.68 25.05 -73.18
C ALA A 163 -39.44 23.78 -72.77
N SER A 164 -40.33 23.91 -71.79
CA SER A 164 -41.16 22.79 -71.31
C SER A 164 -41.88 22.09 -72.47
N GLY A 165 -41.89 20.76 -72.47
CA GLY A 165 -42.49 19.94 -73.54
C GLY A 165 -41.63 19.77 -74.81
N THR A 166 -40.42 20.36 -74.87
CA THR A 166 -39.50 20.19 -76.01
C THR A 166 -38.67 18.90 -75.91
N VAL A 167 -38.49 18.36 -74.70
CA VAL A 167 -37.81 17.08 -74.47
C VAL A 167 -38.87 15.98 -74.31
N PRO A 168 -38.91 14.96 -75.19
CA PRO A 168 -39.82 13.83 -75.06
C PRO A 168 -39.50 13.00 -73.81
N VAL A 169 -40.53 12.50 -73.11
CA VAL A 169 -40.36 11.55 -72.00
C VAL A 169 -40.24 10.13 -72.55
N GLY A 170 -39.12 9.46 -72.28
CA GLY A 170 -38.94 8.03 -72.60
C GLY A 170 -39.68 7.16 -71.59
N SER A 171 -40.43 6.15 -72.05
CA SER A 171 -41.32 5.38 -71.19
C SER A 171 -40.68 4.20 -70.45
N ASN A 172 -39.40 3.84 -70.67
CA ASN A 172 -38.81 2.64 -70.03
C ASN A 172 -37.32 2.73 -69.64
N GLN A 173 -36.67 3.90 -69.71
CA GLN A 173 -35.27 4.09 -69.26
C GLN A 173 -35.07 5.51 -68.72
N VAL A 174 -34.48 5.65 -67.52
CA VAL A 174 -34.04 6.96 -67.00
C VAL A 174 -32.78 7.36 -67.76
N GLN A 175 -32.96 8.06 -68.88
CA GLN A 175 -31.85 8.72 -69.57
C GLN A 175 -31.54 10.02 -68.82
N VAL A 176 -30.37 10.08 -68.17
CA VAL A 176 -29.89 11.30 -67.52
C VAL A 176 -28.88 12.00 -68.42
N MET A 177 -29.07 13.30 -68.63
CA MET A 177 -28.01 14.16 -69.13
C MET A 177 -27.11 14.52 -67.95
N VAL A 178 -25.85 14.09 -67.99
CA VAL A 178 -24.85 14.45 -67.00
C VAL A 178 -24.01 15.58 -67.58
N ILE A 179 -23.83 16.64 -66.80
CA ILE A 179 -22.94 17.75 -67.17
C ILE A 179 -21.59 17.45 -66.52
N ASP A 180 -20.55 17.33 -67.33
CA ASP A 180 -19.18 17.41 -66.82
C ASP A 180 -18.95 18.83 -66.30
N THR A 181 -18.80 18.97 -64.99
CA THR A 181 -18.68 20.27 -64.33
C THR A 181 -17.36 20.97 -64.61
N SER A 182 -16.36 20.26 -65.15
CA SER A 182 -15.05 20.81 -65.52
C SER A 182 -14.97 21.26 -66.97
N THR A 183 -15.66 20.57 -67.88
CA THR A 183 -15.62 20.89 -69.33
C THR A 183 -16.90 21.51 -69.87
N GLY A 184 -18.00 21.45 -69.11
CA GLY A 184 -19.34 21.89 -69.56
C GLY A 184 -19.98 20.95 -70.60
N THR A 185 -19.35 19.82 -70.91
CA THR A 185 -19.84 18.87 -71.91
C THR A 185 -21.07 18.13 -71.39
N ILE A 186 -22.12 18.05 -72.20
CA ILE A 186 -23.33 17.31 -71.86
C ILE A 186 -23.25 15.90 -72.46
N VAL A 187 -23.30 14.87 -71.60
CA VAL A 187 -23.24 13.45 -72.02
C VAL A 187 -24.53 12.74 -71.62
N GLN A 188 -25.14 12.01 -72.56
CA GLN A 188 -26.27 11.12 -72.26
C GLN A 188 -25.75 9.81 -71.67
N ARG A 189 -26.12 9.49 -70.42
CA ARG A 189 -25.78 8.21 -69.79
C ARG A 189 -27.03 7.38 -69.52
N SER A 190 -26.98 6.11 -69.92
CA SER A 190 -27.91 5.08 -69.45
C SER A 190 -27.40 4.54 -68.11
N LEU A 191 -28.20 4.69 -67.05
CA LEU A 191 -27.92 4.11 -65.73
C LEU A 191 -28.74 2.82 -65.53
N SER A 192 -28.15 1.79 -64.91
CA SER A 192 -28.84 0.54 -64.57
C SER A 192 -29.65 0.71 -63.27
N ALA A 193 -30.72 -0.09 -63.11
CA ALA A 193 -31.56 -0.07 -61.90
C ALA A 193 -30.75 -0.30 -60.60
N ALA A 194 -29.64 -1.03 -60.68
CA ALA A 194 -28.75 -1.32 -59.56
C ALA A 194 -28.07 -0.09 -58.92
N ALA A 195 -28.05 1.06 -59.60
CA ALA A 195 -27.51 2.29 -59.02
C ALA A 195 -28.33 2.82 -57.82
N PHE A 196 -29.51 2.26 -57.54
CA PHE A 196 -30.39 2.64 -56.43
C PHE A 196 -30.56 1.56 -55.34
N ASP A 197 -29.99 0.36 -55.52
CA ASP A 197 -30.15 -0.75 -54.55
C ASP A 197 -29.40 -0.52 -53.22
N ASN A 198 -28.43 0.40 -53.19
CA ASN A 198 -27.73 0.77 -51.96
C ASN A 198 -28.40 1.93 -51.18
N ALA A 199 -29.59 2.39 -51.57
CA ALA A 199 -30.18 3.61 -51.03
C ALA A 199 -31.33 3.41 -50.01
N ILE A 200 -31.74 2.18 -49.64
CA ILE A 200 -32.82 1.97 -48.64
C ILE A 200 -32.46 0.97 -47.53
N VAL A 201 -32.39 1.52 -46.30
CA VAL A 201 -32.75 1.02 -44.95
C VAL A 201 -32.48 -0.45 -44.58
N SER A 202 -31.55 -0.64 -43.64
CA SER A 202 -31.48 -1.83 -42.79
C SER A 202 -32.37 -1.67 -41.55
N LEU A 203 -33.03 -2.75 -41.10
CA LEU A 203 -33.28 -2.92 -39.68
C LEU A 203 -32.01 -3.52 -39.05
N ASN A 204 -31.05 -2.65 -38.71
CA ASN A 204 -29.76 -2.95 -38.07
C ASN A 204 -28.98 -4.18 -38.61
N GLY A 205 -28.87 -4.31 -39.93
CA GLY A 205 -27.80 -5.10 -40.56
C GLY A 205 -27.89 -6.63 -40.51
N LEU A 206 -29.02 -7.24 -40.13
CA LEU A 206 -29.19 -8.69 -40.28
C LEU A 206 -29.80 -9.07 -41.64
N ARG A 207 -29.18 -10.06 -42.30
CA ARG A 207 -29.29 -10.32 -43.74
C ARG A 207 -30.04 -11.62 -44.13
N ASP A 208 -30.61 -12.36 -43.18
CA ASP A 208 -31.26 -13.67 -43.44
C ASP A 208 -32.75 -13.71 -43.09
N SER A 209 -33.46 -14.60 -43.76
CA SER A 209 -34.93 -14.65 -43.90
C SER A 209 -35.71 -15.38 -42.78
N VAL A 210 -35.04 -15.91 -41.74
CA VAL A 210 -35.69 -16.37 -40.49
C VAL A 210 -34.77 -16.05 -39.29
N GLN A 211 -35.31 -15.41 -38.24
CA GLN A 211 -34.61 -15.16 -36.98
C GLN A 211 -35.35 -15.87 -35.83
N ASN A 212 -34.68 -16.83 -35.15
CA ASN A 212 -35.24 -17.57 -34.02
C ASN A 212 -34.46 -17.29 -32.72
N PHE A 213 -35.19 -17.17 -31.61
CA PHE A 213 -34.70 -17.48 -30.26
C PHE A 213 -35.56 -18.60 -29.68
N ALA A 214 -34.95 -19.70 -29.22
CA ALA A 214 -35.66 -20.86 -28.69
C ALA A 214 -35.35 -21.08 -27.20
N VAL A 215 -36.33 -21.56 -26.46
CA VAL A 215 -36.17 -22.15 -25.11
C VAL A 215 -37.13 -23.32 -24.98
N ASP A 216 -36.62 -24.50 -24.66
CA ASP A 216 -37.35 -25.78 -24.52
C ASP A 216 -37.77 -26.01 -23.05
N SER A 217 -38.92 -26.59 -22.65
CA SER A 217 -40.31 -26.58 -23.15
C SER A 217 -41.30 -26.90 -22.00
N ALA A 218 -41.27 -26.14 -20.91
CA ALA A 218 -42.33 -26.23 -19.89
C ALA A 218 -42.78 -24.87 -19.32
N GLN A 219 -42.69 -23.81 -20.14
CA GLN A 219 -42.85 -22.37 -19.83
C GLN A 219 -41.50 -21.68 -19.59
N THR A 220 -41.04 -20.96 -20.62
CA THR A 220 -39.67 -20.45 -20.73
C THR A 220 -39.67 -19.07 -21.41
N THR A 221 -39.51 -17.98 -20.62
CA THR A 221 -39.29 -16.61 -21.15
C THR A 221 -38.13 -15.91 -20.44
N ASP A 222 -37.12 -16.66 -20.03
CA ASP A 222 -36.08 -16.17 -19.10
C ASP A 222 -35.00 -15.28 -19.75
N PHE A 223 -35.10 -15.01 -21.06
CA PHE A 223 -34.27 -14.01 -21.72
C PHE A 223 -35.05 -13.31 -22.83
N THR A 224 -35.55 -12.10 -22.55
CA THR A 224 -36.21 -11.24 -23.54
C THR A 224 -35.42 -9.95 -23.74
N ILE A 225 -35.23 -9.53 -25.00
CA ILE A 225 -34.63 -8.24 -25.35
C ILE A 225 -35.71 -7.35 -25.93
N THR A 226 -36.03 -6.26 -25.24
CA THR A 226 -37.03 -5.28 -25.70
C THR A 226 -36.34 -3.97 -26.05
N SER A 227 -36.65 -3.41 -27.22
CA SER A 227 -35.96 -2.22 -27.74
C SER A 227 -36.96 -1.08 -27.92
N SER A 228 -36.72 0.04 -27.25
CA SER A 228 -37.61 1.22 -27.25
C SER A 228 -36.78 2.47 -27.00
N ASN A 229 -37.10 3.58 -27.69
CA ASN A 229 -36.46 4.89 -27.50
C ASN A 229 -34.92 4.87 -27.46
N GLY A 230 -34.29 4.10 -28.34
CA GLY A 230 -32.83 4.02 -28.43
C GLY A 230 -32.13 3.19 -27.34
N VAL A 231 -32.89 2.47 -26.51
CA VAL A 231 -32.35 1.57 -25.47
C VAL A 231 -32.80 0.14 -25.72
N HIS A 232 -31.85 -0.79 -25.66
CA HIS A 232 -32.11 -2.23 -25.62
C HIS A 232 -32.11 -2.68 -24.15
N THR A 233 -33.22 -3.23 -23.69
CA THR A 233 -33.36 -3.76 -22.32
C THR A 233 -33.30 -5.27 -22.33
N PHE A 234 -32.38 -5.83 -21.56
CA PHE A 234 -32.21 -7.27 -21.37
C PHE A 234 -32.93 -7.69 -20.09
N ASN A 235 -34.02 -8.44 -20.21
CA ASN A 235 -34.82 -8.88 -19.07
C ASN A 235 -34.38 -10.30 -18.65
N ILE A 236 -33.55 -10.38 -17.60
CA ILE A 236 -33.06 -11.64 -17.00
C ILE A 236 -33.79 -11.81 -15.64
N PRO A 237 -34.68 -12.79 -15.47
CA PRO A 237 -35.43 -12.95 -14.22
C PRO A 237 -34.54 -13.45 -13.07
N THR A 238 -34.84 -13.06 -11.84
CA THR A 238 -34.12 -13.54 -10.65
C THR A 238 -34.75 -14.81 -10.11
N GLN A 239 -33.96 -15.87 -9.89
CA GLN A 239 -34.38 -16.99 -9.04
C GLN A 239 -34.62 -16.48 -7.61
N ASN A 240 -35.84 -16.67 -7.09
CA ASN A 240 -36.28 -16.11 -5.80
C ASN A 240 -36.73 -17.18 -4.78
N GLY A 241 -36.48 -18.45 -5.08
CA GLY A 241 -36.75 -19.56 -4.17
C GLY A 241 -38.15 -20.16 -4.24
N ASN A 242 -38.99 -19.67 -5.16
CA ASN A 242 -40.33 -20.20 -5.35
C ASN A 242 -40.43 -21.04 -6.64
N GLY A 243 -40.70 -22.34 -6.46
CA GLY A 243 -40.67 -23.36 -7.51
C GLY A 243 -39.29 -24.02 -7.70
N VAL A 244 -39.26 -25.21 -8.30
CA VAL A 244 -38.03 -26.02 -8.48
C VAL A 244 -37.25 -25.71 -9.77
N THR A 245 -37.75 -24.78 -10.59
CA THR A 245 -37.19 -24.48 -11.90
C THR A 245 -36.11 -23.40 -11.82
N SER A 246 -34.94 -23.66 -12.41
CA SER A 246 -33.87 -22.67 -12.58
C SER A 246 -34.37 -21.45 -13.36
N ARG A 247 -34.01 -20.23 -12.92
CA ARG A 247 -34.41 -18.98 -13.59
C ARG A 247 -33.25 -17.97 -13.65
N GLY A 248 -33.11 -17.29 -14.79
CA GLY A 248 -32.04 -16.32 -15.03
C GLY A 248 -30.64 -16.93 -14.97
N LEU A 249 -29.76 -16.37 -14.13
CA LEU A 249 -28.35 -16.81 -13.99
C LEU A 249 -28.11 -17.87 -12.91
N LEU A 250 -29.11 -18.21 -12.08
CA LEU A 250 -28.95 -19.12 -10.94
C LEU A 250 -29.89 -20.32 -11.07
N SER A 251 -29.37 -21.52 -10.81
CA SER A 251 -30.24 -22.68 -10.62
C SER A 251 -31.00 -22.60 -9.29
N TYR A 252 -32.10 -23.34 -9.17
CA TYR A 252 -32.79 -23.48 -7.87
C TYR A 252 -31.85 -24.03 -6.79
N HIS A 253 -30.94 -24.95 -7.16
CA HIS A 253 -29.93 -25.48 -6.25
C HIS A 253 -28.88 -24.44 -5.83
N ASP A 254 -28.49 -23.54 -6.74
CA ASP A 254 -27.57 -22.46 -6.40
C ASP A 254 -28.25 -21.43 -5.49
N TRP A 255 -29.51 -21.12 -5.74
CA TRP A 255 -30.30 -20.28 -4.83
C TRP A 255 -30.44 -20.92 -3.44
N LEU A 256 -30.73 -22.22 -3.35
CA LEU A 256 -30.78 -22.94 -2.07
C LEU A 256 -29.44 -22.90 -1.34
N ARG A 257 -28.31 -23.02 -2.06
CA ARG A 257 -26.97 -22.89 -1.46
C ARG A 257 -26.73 -21.49 -0.90
N PHE A 258 -27.12 -20.45 -1.64
CA PHE A 258 -26.99 -19.06 -1.17
C PHE A 258 -27.95 -18.73 -0.01
N ASP A 259 -29.21 -19.17 -0.04
CA ASP A 259 -30.17 -19.00 1.05
C ASP A 259 -29.75 -19.78 2.29
N SER A 260 -29.25 -21.02 2.13
CA SER A 260 -28.70 -21.81 3.23
C SER A 260 -27.44 -21.17 3.82
N ALA A 261 -26.53 -20.63 2.99
CA ALA A 261 -25.35 -19.91 3.47
C ALA A 261 -25.71 -18.59 4.17
N TYR A 262 -26.77 -17.90 3.72
CA TYR A 262 -27.27 -16.68 4.36
C TYR A 262 -28.00 -16.97 5.69
N ARG A 263 -28.71 -18.10 5.79
CA ARG A 263 -29.41 -18.55 7.01
C ARG A 263 -28.51 -19.29 8.01
N PHE A 264 -27.35 -19.78 7.57
CA PHE A 264 -26.30 -20.28 8.47
C PHE A 264 -25.63 -19.08 9.17
N GLN A 265 -26.38 -18.45 10.06
CA GLN A 265 -25.85 -17.51 11.03
C GLN A 265 -25.55 -18.33 12.28
N ILE A 266 -24.28 -18.36 12.71
CA ILE A 266 -23.96 -18.73 14.09
C ILE A 266 -24.53 -17.59 14.96
N LEU A 267 -25.84 -17.62 15.17
CA LEU A 267 -26.60 -16.56 15.81
C LEU A 267 -26.36 -16.70 17.32
N HIS A 268 -25.37 -15.96 17.81
CA HIS A 268 -25.16 -15.61 19.22
C HIS A 268 -25.65 -16.66 20.23
N THR A 269 -25.04 -17.84 20.21
CA THR A 269 -25.42 -18.90 21.14
C THR A 269 -24.74 -18.68 22.47
N LEU A 270 -25.51 -18.12 23.39
CA LEU A 270 -25.21 -18.19 24.81
C LEU A 270 -25.01 -19.66 25.19
N PHE A 271 -24.06 -19.94 26.09
CA PHE A 271 -23.94 -21.27 26.67
C PHE A 271 -25.27 -21.68 27.29
N SER A 272 -25.79 -22.83 26.90
CA SER A 272 -26.89 -23.46 27.60
C SER A 272 -26.38 -23.92 28.96
N THR A 273 -27.05 -23.51 30.03
CA THR A 273 -26.75 -23.98 31.38
C THR A 273 -27.18 -25.44 31.61
N ALA A 274 -27.87 -26.06 30.64
CA ALA A 274 -28.22 -27.48 30.66
C ALA A 274 -27.14 -28.31 29.93
N PRO A 275 -26.42 -29.20 30.64
CA PRO A 275 -25.42 -30.10 30.05
C PRO A 275 -26.05 -31.07 29.04
N ASP A 276 -25.26 -31.50 28.06
CA ASP A 276 -25.67 -32.48 27.04
C ASP A 276 -24.51 -33.44 26.74
N SER A 277 -24.83 -34.70 26.41
CA SER A 277 -23.83 -35.74 26.15
C SER A 277 -22.91 -35.47 24.95
N THR A 278 -23.34 -34.60 24.03
CA THR A 278 -22.55 -34.19 22.87
C THR A 278 -21.75 -32.91 23.11
N GLY A 279 -22.08 -32.14 24.15
CA GLY A 279 -21.49 -30.83 24.47
C GLY A 279 -21.81 -29.70 23.48
N MET A 280 -22.28 -30.04 22.29
CA MET A 280 -22.66 -29.11 21.24
C MET A 280 -23.76 -29.73 20.37
N THR A 281 -24.87 -29.01 20.21
CA THR A 281 -26.00 -29.46 19.39
C THR A 281 -26.33 -28.46 18.28
N LEU A 282 -26.83 -28.95 17.15
CA LEU A 282 -27.39 -28.13 16.07
C LEU A 282 -28.91 -28.29 16.09
N SER A 283 -29.63 -27.22 16.41
CA SER A 283 -31.10 -27.23 16.47
C SER A 283 -31.67 -26.02 15.75
N ASN A 284 -32.59 -26.24 14.80
CA ASN A 284 -33.24 -25.19 14.00
C ASN A 284 -32.27 -24.17 13.38
N GLY A 285 -31.11 -24.64 12.90
CA GLY A 285 -30.08 -23.78 12.28
C GLY A 285 -29.21 -23.01 13.27
N THR A 286 -29.32 -23.28 14.57
CA THR A 286 -28.57 -22.61 15.64
C THR A 286 -27.62 -23.59 16.35
N LEU A 287 -26.36 -23.20 16.53
CA LEU A 287 -25.32 -24.03 17.17
C LEU A 287 -25.26 -23.80 18.68
N ILE A 288 -25.87 -24.66 19.48
CA ILE A 288 -25.91 -24.49 20.94
C ILE A 288 -24.66 -25.13 21.57
N LEU A 289 -23.92 -24.35 22.37
CA LEU A 289 -22.84 -24.86 23.22
C LEU A 289 -23.41 -25.16 24.62
N HIS A 290 -23.19 -26.36 25.13
CA HIS A 290 -23.68 -26.77 26.45
C HIS A 290 -22.60 -26.55 27.52
N ALA A 291 -23.01 -26.22 28.74
CA ALA A 291 -22.13 -26.12 29.90
C ALA A 291 -21.50 -27.48 30.23
N ALA A 292 -20.20 -27.50 30.50
CA ALA A 292 -19.52 -28.71 30.96
C ALA A 292 -19.94 -29.07 32.40
N ASP A 293 -20.06 -30.36 32.69
CA ASP A 293 -20.24 -30.87 34.04
C ASP A 293 -19.36 -32.10 34.33
N ALA A 294 -19.60 -32.76 35.47
CA ALA A 294 -18.78 -33.91 35.90
C ALA A 294 -18.88 -35.12 34.94
N THR A 295 -19.94 -35.22 34.15
CA THR A 295 -20.30 -36.40 33.35
C THR A 295 -20.49 -36.10 31.86
N HIS A 296 -20.57 -34.82 31.47
CA HIS A 296 -20.89 -34.37 30.12
C HIS A 296 -19.81 -33.40 29.60
N PRO A 297 -19.39 -33.53 28.32
CA PRO A 297 -18.53 -32.54 27.68
C PRO A 297 -19.29 -31.23 27.45
N GLY A 298 -18.57 -30.12 27.31
CA GLY A 298 -19.15 -28.80 27.09
C GLY A 298 -18.10 -27.70 27.16
N GLY A 299 -18.52 -26.44 27.05
CA GLY A 299 -17.63 -25.31 27.27
C GLY A 299 -17.79 -24.67 28.64
N VAL A 300 -16.92 -23.71 28.91
CA VAL A 300 -16.78 -23.05 30.21
C VAL A 300 -17.52 -21.73 30.22
N ASP A 301 -18.40 -21.53 31.20
CA ASP A 301 -19.20 -20.31 31.36
C ASP A 301 -18.97 -19.64 32.72
N THR A 302 -19.76 -18.60 33.04
CA THR A 302 -19.63 -17.80 34.27
C THR A 302 -20.31 -18.41 35.50
N THR A 303 -21.00 -19.53 35.36
CA THR A 303 -21.67 -20.25 36.45
C THR A 303 -20.73 -21.26 37.10
N THR A 304 -21.15 -21.84 38.22
CA THR A 304 -20.37 -22.90 38.89
C THR A 304 -20.39 -24.17 38.05
N GLN A 305 -19.22 -24.65 37.64
CA GLN A 305 -19.06 -25.87 36.87
C GLN A 305 -18.15 -26.87 37.60
N THR A 306 -18.37 -28.16 37.33
CA THR A 306 -17.54 -29.26 37.85
C THR A 306 -16.96 -30.02 36.67
N PHE A 307 -15.67 -30.37 36.73
CA PHE A 307 -15.00 -31.14 35.68
C PHE A 307 -14.65 -32.54 36.20
N GLY A 308 -15.28 -33.58 35.65
CA GLY A 308 -14.99 -34.97 36.05
C GLY A 308 -13.86 -35.61 35.23
N GLY A 309 -13.18 -36.62 35.78
CA GLY A 309 -12.00 -37.25 35.18
C GLY A 309 -10.73 -36.39 35.25
N ALA A 310 -9.58 -36.95 34.89
CA ALA A 310 -8.30 -36.23 34.94
C ALA A 310 -8.30 -34.99 34.00
N LYS A 311 -7.70 -33.90 34.47
CA LYS A 311 -7.51 -32.65 33.70
C LYS A 311 -6.05 -32.27 33.70
N THR A 312 -5.53 -31.93 32.52
CA THR A 312 -4.15 -31.47 32.32
C THR A 312 -4.20 -30.05 31.77
N PHE A 313 -3.55 -29.11 32.48
CA PHE A 313 -3.40 -27.73 32.03
C PHE A 313 -1.92 -27.48 31.72
N ASN A 314 -1.58 -27.17 30.46
CA ASN A 314 -0.19 -27.00 30.03
C ASN A 314 0.41 -25.63 30.42
N GLY A 315 -0.43 -24.66 30.76
CA GLY A 315 -0.03 -23.32 31.19
C GLY A 315 -0.28 -23.07 32.67
N ASN A 316 -0.10 -21.82 33.09
CA ASN A 316 -0.38 -21.41 34.47
C ASN A 316 -1.87 -21.53 34.77
N VAL A 317 -2.20 -22.09 35.94
CA VAL A 317 -3.55 -22.06 36.52
C VAL A 317 -3.56 -20.99 37.61
N VAL A 318 -4.37 -19.96 37.43
CA VAL A 318 -4.54 -18.86 38.40
C VAL A 318 -5.89 -19.01 39.10
N ALA A 319 -5.88 -19.26 40.41
CA ALA A 319 -7.06 -19.16 41.26
C ALA A 319 -7.04 -17.80 41.96
N ASN A 320 -7.98 -16.90 41.60
CA ASN A 320 -8.06 -15.57 42.21
C ASN A 320 -8.51 -15.61 43.68
N GLN A 321 -9.14 -16.72 44.10
CA GLN A 321 -9.62 -16.99 45.45
C GLN A 321 -8.96 -18.28 45.98
N ASN A 322 -9.61 -18.99 46.90
CA ASN A 322 -9.09 -20.22 47.48
C ASN A 322 -9.15 -21.39 46.49
N ALA A 323 -8.09 -22.21 46.46
CA ALA A 323 -8.06 -23.51 45.80
C ALA A 323 -7.98 -24.62 46.86
N THR A 324 -8.93 -25.55 46.85
CA THR A 324 -8.95 -26.72 47.75
C THR A 324 -8.55 -27.98 46.98
N VAL A 325 -7.49 -28.66 47.43
CA VAL A 325 -7.05 -29.95 46.87
C VAL A 325 -7.33 -31.04 47.91
N ASN A 326 -8.38 -31.84 47.70
CA ASN A 326 -8.76 -32.93 48.62
C ASN A 326 -7.82 -34.16 48.53
N GLY A 327 -6.99 -34.23 47.49
CA GLY A 327 -5.99 -35.28 47.28
C GLY A 327 -4.55 -34.77 47.45
N ASN A 328 -3.60 -35.45 46.78
CA ASN A 328 -2.19 -35.08 46.88
C ASN A 328 -1.85 -33.86 45.99
N LEU A 329 -1.09 -32.92 46.54
CA LEU A 329 -0.44 -31.85 45.78
C LEU A 329 1.02 -32.24 45.50
N VAL A 330 1.38 -32.41 44.23
CA VAL A 330 2.75 -32.70 43.78
C VAL A 330 3.30 -31.49 43.04
N LEU A 331 4.38 -30.89 43.57
CA LEU A 331 5.07 -29.75 42.97
C LEU A 331 6.44 -30.21 42.43
N THR A 332 6.60 -30.29 41.11
CA THR A 332 7.82 -30.81 40.47
C THR A 332 8.94 -29.78 40.41
N ASN A 333 8.61 -28.50 40.24
CA ASN A 333 9.53 -27.38 40.23
C ASN A 333 8.98 -26.28 41.13
N THR A 334 9.54 -26.13 42.33
CA THR A 334 9.30 -24.96 43.17
C THR A 334 10.49 -24.00 42.98
N PRO A 335 10.28 -22.74 42.57
CA PRO A 335 11.36 -21.78 42.48
C PRO A 335 12.05 -21.65 43.83
N GLN A 336 13.35 -21.95 43.87
CA GLN A 336 14.16 -21.78 45.06
C GLN A 336 14.30 -20.27 45.31
N ALA A 337 13.84 -19.80 46.47
CA ALA A 337 14.18 -18.45 46.91
C ALA A 337 15.72 -18.33 47.00
N PRO A 338 16.32 -17.19 46.62
CA PRO A 338 17.78 -17.00 46.68
C PRO A 338 18.29 -17.35 48.08
N ALA A 339 19.45 -18.00 48.14
CA ALA A 339 20.03 -18.51 49.38
C ALA A 339 20.14 -17.40 50.45
N ASN A 340 19.26 -17.48 51.43
CA ASN A 340 19.43 -16.89 52.76
C ASN A 340 19.62 -18.03 53.76
N ASP A 341 20.08 -17.75 54.98
CA ASP A 341 20.44 -18.73 56.04
C ASP A 341 19.23 -19.53 56.59
N SER A 342 18.36 -20.04 55.72
CA SER A 342 17.09 -20.64 56.08
C SER A 342 16.65 -21.71 55.09
N VAL A 343 16.11 -22.81 55.61
CA VAL A 343 15.47 -23.84 54.80
C VAL A 343 14.00 -23.45 54.64
N SER A 344 13.53 -23.43 53.38
CA SER A 344 12.10 -23.29 53.10
C SER A 344 11.41 -24.63 53.32
N VAL A 345 10.52 -24.71 54.30
CA VAL A 345 9.67 -25.89 54.53
C VAL A 345 8.20 -25.54 54.27
N LEU A 346 7.45 -26.49 53.75
CA LEU A 346 5.99 -26.38 53.62
C LEU A 346 5.37 -26.88 54.94
N ILE A 347 4.70 -26.00 55.69
CA ILE A 347 4.06 -26.35 56.97
C ILE A 347 2.56 -26.14 56.86
N GLN A 348 1.78 -27.11 57.33
CA GLN A 348 0.34 -26.95 57.50
C GLN A 348 0.08 -26.12 58.77
N ALA A 349 -0.47 -24.93 58.62
CA ALA A 349 -0.91 -24.10 59.74
C ALA A 349 -2.17 -24.69 60.40
N ALA A 350 -2.48 -24.29 61.64
CA ALA A 350 -3.63 -24.80 62.40
C ALA A 350 -5.00 -24.56 61.71
N ASN A 351 -5.04 -23.66 60.73
CA ASN A 351 -6.21 -23.41 59.88
C ASN A 351 -6.24 -24.28 58.59
N GLY A 352 -5.37 -25.29 58.50
CA GLY A 352 -5.27 -26.21 57.36
C GLY A 352 -4.49 -25.67 56.14
N THR A 353 -4.03 -24.42 56.15
CA THR A 353 -3.29 -23.82 55.02
C THR A 353 -1.84 -24.31 54.96
N VAL A 354 -1.36 -24.70 53.77
CA VAL A 354 0.05 -25.03 53.55
C VAL A 354 0.81 -23.74 53.26
N GLN A 355 1.76 -23.39 54.11
CA GLN A 355 2.57 -22.17 54.00
C GLN A 355 4.04 -22.54 53.83
N GLN A 356 4.72 -21.93 52.85
CA GLN A 356 6.18 -21.93 52.82
C GLN A 356 6.67 -21.02 53.94
N ARG A 357 7.33 -21.61 54.94
CA ARG A 357 7.92 -20.86 56.04
C ARG A 357 9.43 -21.00 56.00
N THR A 358 10.06 -19.86 56.25
CA THR A 358 11.50 -19.75 56.43
C THR A 358 11.78 -20.17 57.87
N ILE A 359 12.42 -21.33 58.07
CA ILE A 359 12.92 -21.74 59.39
C ILE A 359 14.43 -21.50 59.41
N GLY A 360 14.90 -20.71 60.38
CA GLY A 360 16.33 -20.44 60.55
C GLY A 360 17.10 -21.72 60.87
N LEU A 361 18.32 -21.87 60.35
CA LEU A 361 19.17 -23.04 60.58
C LEU A 361 19.34 -23.41 62.07
N ALA A 362 19.15 -22.45 62.99
CA ALA A 362 19.16 -22.67 64.44
C ALA A 362 18.17 -23.75 64.91
N ALA A 363 17.04 -23.95 64.23
CA ALA A 363 16.09 -25.02 64.56
C ALA A 363 16.60 -26.43 64.18
N PHE A 364 17.66 -26.50 63.35
CA PHE A 364 18.30 -27.73 62.88
C PHE A 364 19.74 -27.87 63.36
N LYS A 365 20.23 -26.97 64.24
CA LYS A 365 21.59 -27.07 64.76
C LYS A 365 21.71 -28.31 65.65
N GLN A 366 22.51 -29.26 65.18
CA GLN A 366 22.97 -30.43 65.92
C GLN A 366 23.62 -29.99 67.23
N LEU A 367 23.25 -30.63 68.35
CA LEU A 367 23.94 -30.47 69.62
C LEU A 367 25.41 -30.85 69.41
N VAL A 368 26.31 -29.87 69.46
CA VAL A 368 27.75 -30.10 69.36
C VAL A 368 28.26 -30.49 70.74
N THR A 369 28.65 -31.75 70.94
CA THR A 369 29.50 -32.12 72.07
C THR A 369 30.95 -31.83 71.72
N GLY A 370 31.66 -31.14 72.62
CA GLY A 370 33.04 -30.74 72.40
C GLY A 370 33.95 -31.95 72.17
N THR A 371 34.89 -31.81 71.23
CA THR A 371 35.98 -32.77 71.05
C THR A 371 37.09 -32.43 72.04
N ASP A 372 37.29 -33.28 73.04
CA ASP A 372 38.57 -33.30 73.75
C ASP A 372 39.60 -34.03 72.87
N SER A 373 40.89 -33.71 72.98
CA SER A 373 41.93 -34.06 71.98
C SER A 373 42.35 -35.54 71.92
N GLY A 374 41.50 -36.47 72.37
CA GLY A 374 41.75 -37.92 72.42
C GLY A 374 40.80 -38.73 71.53
N THR A 375 41.19 -39.95 71.17
CA THR A 375 40.39 -40.91 70.39
C THR A 375 39.15 -41.45 71.10
N VAL A 376 38.95 -41.11 72.38
CA VAL A 376 37.80 -41.52 73.20
C VAL A 376 36.97 -40.29 73.53
N LYS A 377 35.69 -40.30 73.12
CA LYS A 377 34.74 -39.23 73.45
C LYS A 377 34.25 -39.43 74.88
N ASP A 378 34.45 -38.45 75.76
CA ASP A 378 34.00 -38.51 77.15
C ASP A 378 32.46 -38.39 77.26
N ILE A 379 31.82 -37.76 76.27
CA ILE A 379 30.37 -37.73 76.09
C ILE A 379 30.08 -38.10 74.64
N HIS A 380 29.48 -39.26 74.43
CA HIS A 380 29.03 -39.70 73.11
C HIS A 380 27.53 -39.43 72.97
N ILE A 381 27.13 -38.82 71.86
CA ILE A 381 25.72 -38.74 71.49
C ILE A 381 25.47 -39.85 70.48
N ASP A 382 24.71 -40.85 70.90
CA ASP A 382 24.23 -41.90 70.01
C ASP A 382 22.86 -41.50 69.45
N SER A 383 22.82 -41.37 68.12
CA SER A 383 21.61 -41.10 67.36
C SER A 383 21.09 -42.35 66.63
N SER A 384 21.53 -43.54 67.01
CA SER A 384 21.05 -44.81 66.46
C SER A 384 19.60 -45.13 66.85
N SER A 385 19.09 -44.50 67.92
CA SER A 385 17.70 -44.60 68.34
C SER A 385 16.78 -43.75 67.46
N ALA A 386 15.75 -44.39 66.90
CA ALA A 386 14.74 -43.72 66.09
C ALA A 386 13.81 -42.78 66.89
N THR A 387 13.84 -42.84 68.23
CA THR A 387 12.87 -42.14 69.09
C THR A 387 13.50 -41.18 70.10
N GLN A 388 14.80 -41.30 70.37
CA GLN A 388 15.48 -40.53 71.42
C GLN A 388 16.91 -40.18 71.01
N THR A 389 17.42 -39.08 71.53
CA THR A 389 18.86 -38.80 71.53
C THR A 389 19.45 -39.38 72.80
N VAL A 390 20.35 -40.35 72.66
CA VAL A 390 21.01 -41.00 73.80
C VAL A 390 22.32 -40.26 74.10
N ILE A 391 22.56 -39.97 75.38
CA ILE A 391 23.82 -39.40 75.85
C ILE A 391 24.53 -40.50 76.65
N ASP A 392 25.57 -41.08 76.04
CA ASP A 392 26.39 -42.10 76.67
C ASP A 392 27.54 -41.45 77.44
N ILE A 393 27.60 -41.72 78.75
CA ILE A 393 28.66 -41.27 79.66
C ILE A 393 29.28 -42.53 80.29
N PRO A 394 30.57 -42.83 80.06
CA PRO A 394 31.21 -44.02 80.60
C PRO A 394 31.47 -43.92 82.10
N ASP A 395 31.53 -45.07 82.77
CA ASP A 395 32.04 -45.19 84.14
C ASP A 395 33.57 -45.01 84.15
N ALA A 396 34.10 -44.28 85.13
CA ALA A 396 35.54 -44.12 85.32
C ALA A 396 36.21 -45.48 85.59
N SER A 397 37.37 -45.71 84.96
CA SER A 397 38.22 -46.89 85.18
C SER A 397 39.70 -46.48 85.27
N PRO A 398 40.65 -47.41 85.53
CA PRO A 398 42.08 -47.11 85.44
C PRO A 398 42.53 -46.64 84.06
N THR A 399 41.78 -46.98 83.00
CA THR A 399 42.12 -46.70 81.59
C THR A 399 41.06 -45.86 80.88
N VAL A 400 39.90 -45.61 81.48
CA VAL A 400 38.77 -44.88 80.89
C VAL A 400 38.43 -43.68 81.76
N ARG A 401 38.37 -42.49 81.16
CA ARG A 401 37.82 -41.30 81.81
C ARG A 401 36.30 -41.43 81.85
N GLY A 402 35.69 -41.13 82.99
CA GLY A 402 34.25 -41.31 83.17
C GLY A 402 33.76 -40.76 84.51
N VAL A 403 32.48 -41.02 84.80
CA VAL A 403 31.86 -40.66 86.08
C VAL A 403 32.10 -41.72 87.15
N VAL A 404 32.07 -41.31 88.41
CA VAL A 404 32.08 -42.25 89.54
C VAL A 404 30.66 -42.74 89.76
N ASN A 405 30.44 -44.06 89.74
CA ASN A 405 29.13 -44.69 89.82
C ASN A 405 29.05 -45.61 91.05
N HIS A 406 27.85 -45.74 91.61
CA HIS A 406 27.56 -46.44 92.87
C HIS A 406 27.16 -47.91 92.67
N THR A 407 26.86 -48.35 91.44
CA THR A 407 26.21 -49.65 91.21
C THR A 407 27.12 -50.88 91.33
N SER A 408 28.43 -50.72 91.28
CA SER A 408 29.41 -51.79 91.52
C SER A 408 30.70 -51.17 92.05
N GLY A 409 31.48 -51.91 92.84
CA GLY A 409 32.77 -51.41 93.32
C GLY A 409 33.62 -50.91 92.16
N GLN A 410 34.07 -49.66 92.23
CA GLN A 410 34.72 -48.98 91.13
C GLN A 410 36.18 -48.63 91.46
N SER A 411 37.07 -48.89 90.50
CA SER A 411 38.48 -48.47 90.55
C SER A 411 38.72 -47.43 89.49
N PHE A 412 39.37 -46.32 89.80
CA PHE A 412 39.71 -45.28 88.82
C PHE A 412 41.16 -44.80 88.99
N GLY A 413 41.83 -44.51 87.88
CA GLY A 413 43.29 -44.28 87.83
C GLY A 413 43.71 -42.81 87.85
N GLY A 414 45.02 -42.57 87.96
CA GLY A 414 45.66 -41.25 87.90
C GLY A 414 45.63 -40.45 89.21
N TYR A 415 46.47 -39.41 89.31
CA TYR A 415 46.52 -38.54 90.49
C TYR A 415 45.16 -37.86 90.75
N LYS A 416 44.79 -37.72 92.03
CA LYS A 416 43.54 -37.09 92.47
C LYS A 416 43.88 -35.98 93.45
N ASN A 417 43.48 -34.77 93.10
CA ASN A 417 43.58 -33.61 93.98
C ASN A 417 42.16 -33.25 94.43
N PHE A 418 41.88 -33.44 95.72
CA PHE A 418 40.62 -33.00 96.32
C PHE A 418 40.87 -31.63 96.97
N LYS A 419 40.17 -30.60 96.50
CA LYS A 419 40.32 -29.23 97.01
C LYS A 419 39.79 -29.09 98.44
N ASP A 420 38.66 -29.73 98.70
CA ASP A 420 37.96 -29.70 99.97
C ASP A 420 38.15 -31.04 100.71
N SER A 421 37.13 -31.51 101.44
CA SER A 421 37.22 -32.73 102.25
C SER A 421 36.91 -34.02 101.48
N LEU A 422 37.66 -35.08 101.74
CA LEU A 422 37.34 -36.46 101.35
C LEU A 422 36.72 -37.20 102.54
N ALA A 423 35.44 -37.57 102.41
CA ALA A 423 34.69 -38.34 103.41
C ALA A 423 34.60 -39.82 102.99
N VAL A 424 34.99 -40.74 103.87
CA VAL A 424 34.91 -42.19 103.63
C VAL A 424 34.05 -42.84 104.72
N GLY A 425 32.94 -43.48 104.31
CA GLY A 425 32.03 -44.20 105.22
C GLY A 425 31.09 -43.31 106.06
N LEU A 426 30.96 -42.02 105.74
CA LEU A 426 29.96 -41.14 106.36
C LEU A 426 28.58 -41.36 105.73
N ALA A 427 27.51 -41.13 106.50
CA ALA A 427 26.14 -41.17 105.98
C ALA A 427 25.91 -40.08 104.93
N THR A 428 25.13 -40.40 103.89
CA THR A 428 24.78 -39.46 102.80
C THR A 428 24.26 -38.13 103.35
N GLY A 429 24.78 -37.02 102.84
CA GLY A 429 24.41 -35.67 103.29
C GLY A 429 25.17 -35.16 104.51
N THR A 430 26.05 -35.95 105.11
CA THR A 430 26.91 -35.50 106.23
C THR A 430 28.17 -34.85 105.68
N THR A 431 28.45 -33.61 106.08
CA THR A 431 29.70 -32.93 105.74
C THR A 431 30.84 -33.47 106.59
N ALA A 432 31.99 -33.74 105.97
CA ALA A 432 33.19 -34.08 106.72
C ALA A 432 33.72 -32.84 107.48
N ASN A 433 34.15 -33.03 108.72
CA ASN A 433 34.72 -31.99 109.57
C ASN A 433 36.25 -31.92 109.49
N SER A 434 36.87 -32.79 108.69
CA SER A 434 38.32 -32.84 108.40
C SER A 434 38.52 -32.98 106.90
N THR A 435 39.65 -32.48 106.37
CA THR A 435 39.99 -32.59 104.93
C THR A 435 40.14 -34.04 104.47
N PHE A 436 40.43 -34.95 105.40
CA PHE A 436 40.29 -36.39 105.21
C PHE A 436 39.62 -36.98 106.46
N GLN A 437 38.41 -37.54 106.30
CA GLN A 437 37.67 -38.16 107.40
C GLN A 437 37.26 -39.58 107.04
N VAL A 438 37.68 -40.53 107.86
CA VAL A 438 37.32 -41.95 107.73
C VAL A 438 36.44 -42.34 108.91
N ASN A 439 35.18 -42.69 108.66
CA ASN A 439 34.27 -43.25 109.64
C ASN A 439 34.36 -44.79 109.60
N GLY A 440 35.50 -45.31 110.05
CA GLY A 440 35.87 -46.73 109.96
C GLY A 440 37.33 -46.96 110.33
N SER A 441 37.84 -48.17 110.06
CA SER A 441 39.25 -48.50 110.28
C SER A 441 40.14 -48.03 109.13
N ILE A 442 41.38 -47.66 109.46
CA ILE A 442 42.44 -47.36 108.49
C ILE A 442 43.46 -48.50 108.52
N GLY A 443 43.68 -49.15 107.39
CA GLY A 443 44.80 -50.10 107.20
C GLY A 443 46.08 -49.34 106.86
N SER A 444 47.19 -49.68 107.50
CA SER A 444 48.52 -49.08 107.24
C SER A 444 49.57 -50.16 107.05
N ASN A 445 50.58 -49.89 106.22
CA ASN A 445 51.66 -50.83 105.97
C ASN A 445 52.52 -51.06 107.24
N ILE A 446 52.88 -52.32 107.51
CA ILE A 446 53.76 -52.72 108.61
C ILE A 446 54.94 -53.47 108.03
N THR A 447 56.14 -52.94 108.28
CA THR A 447 57.40 -53.53 107.83
C THR A 447 58.18 -54.05 109.04
N LYS A 448 58.49 -55.36 109.07
CA LYS A 448 59.33 -55.96 110.12
C LYS A 448 60.77 -56.09 109.63
N VAL A 449 61.74 -55.69 110.45
CA VAL A 449 63.17 -55.75 110.14
C VAL A 449 63.97 -56.35 111.28
N THR A 450 65.04 -57.07 110.95
CA THR A 450 65.95 -57.74 111.91
C THR A 450 67.38 -57.21 111.86
N GLY A 451 67.59 -56.10 111.14
CA GLY A 451 68.87 -55.43 110.96
C GLY A 451 68.69 -53.97 110.58
N ASN A 452 69.79 -53.27 110.32
CA ASN A 452 69.77 -51.85 109.93
C ASN A 452 68.88 -51.65 108.69
N TYR A 453 68.04 -50.61 108.70
CA TYR A 453 67.04 -50.39 107.66
C TYR A 453 66.81 -48.90 107.41
N THR A 454 66.63 -48.53 106.13
CA THR A 454 66.22 -47.17 105.75
C THR A 454 64.73 -47.18 105.46
N VAL A 455 63.98 -46.32 106.14
CA VAL A 455 62.52 -46.27 106.04
C VAL A 455 62.09 -45.80 104.64
N ALA A 456 61.21 -46.56 104.00
CA ALA A 456 60.70 -46.27 102.66
C ALA A 456 59.47 -45.33 102.70
N ALA A 457 59.17 -44.70 101.55
CA ALA A 457 57.98 -43.87 101.40
C ALA A 457 56.66 -44.65 101.57
N THR A 458 56.69 -45.97 101.40
CA THR A 458 55.55 -46.89 101.58
C THR A 458 55.39 -47.41 103.00
N ASP A 459 56.35 -47.17 103.89
CA ASP A 459 56.24 -47.60 105.28
C ASP A 459 55.28 -46.68 106.05
N ASN A 460 54.69 -47.24 107.10
CA ASN A 460 54.00 -46.45 108.12
C ASN A 460 54.50 -46.86 109.50
N THR A 461 54.55 -48.17 109.76
CA THR A 461 55.10 -48.74 110.99
C THR A 461 56.29 -49.64 110.66
N VAL A 462 57.42 -49.41 111.32
CA VAL A 462 58.59 -50.28 111.27
C VAL A 462 58.76 -50.97 112.62
N LEU A 463 58.73 -52.30 112.60
CA LEU A 463 59.00 -53.14 113.76
C LEU A 463 60.46 -53.63 113.67
N ALA A 464 61.34 -53.02 114.46
CA ALA A 464 62.76 -53.35 114.51
C ALA A 464 63.03 -54.38 115.61
N ASP A 465 63.38 -55.60 115.20
CA ASP A 465 63.61 -56.75 116.06
C ASP A 465 65.07 -56.81 116.52
N ALA A 466 65.36 -56.16 117.65
CA ALA A 466 66.71 -56.02 118.20
C ALA A 466 67.14 -57.23 119.05
N THR A 467 66.52 -58.40 118.87
CA THR A 467 66.81 -59.61 119.65
C THR A 467 68.29 -60.01 119.57
N SER A 468 68.87 -59.98 118.37
CA SER A 468 70.22 -60.51 118.12
C SER A 468 71.32 -59.44 118.14
N ALA A 469 71.00 -58.18 117.85
CA ALA A 469 71.96 -57.08 117.79
C ALA A 469 71.26 -55.71 117.89
N ALA A 470 72.01 -54.67 118.25
CA ALA A 470 71.57 -53.29 118.10
C ALA A 470 71.22 -52.97 116.64
N ILE A 471 70.13 -52.23 116.41
CA ILE A 471 69.63 -51.88 115.07
C ILE A 471 69.65 -50.37 114.90
N THR A 472 70.05 -49.91 113.71
CA THR A 472 69.91 -48.52 113.28
C THR A 472 68.82 -48.39 112.22
N ILE A 473 67.80 -47.58 112.51
CA ILE A 473 66.74 -47.22 111.56
C ILE A 473 67.02 -45.82 111.03
N THR A 474 67.23 -45.72 109.73
CA THR A 474 67.53 -44.46 109.04
C THR A 474 66.25 -43.85 108.49
N LEU A 475 65.84 -42.67 108.96
CA LEU A 475 64.69 -41.94 108.44
C LEU A 475 65.04 -41.26 107.11
N PRO A 476 64.12 -41.21 106.13
CA PRO A 476 64.36 -40.58 104.82
C PRO A 476 64.57 -39.07 104.93
N ASN A 477 65.07 -38.46 103.84
CA ASN A 477 65.23 -37.01 103.75
C ASN A 477 63.89 -36.29 103.99
N PRO A 478 63.75 -35.46 105.04
CA PRO A 478 62.50 -34.79 105.38
C PRO A 478 62.02 -33.80 104.30
N GLY A 479 62.92 -33.25 103.47
CA GLY A 479 62.62 -32.19 102.51
C GLY A 479 61.59 -32.53 101.43
N THR A 480 61.30 -33.81 101.19
CA THR A 480 60.33 -34.26 100.19
C THR A 480 59.02 -34.79 100.78
N ILE A 481 58.89 -34.80 102.11
CA ILE A 481 57.82 -35.50 102.84
C ILE A 481 57.32 -34.70 104.06
N ASN A 482 57.25 -33.38 103.95
CA ASN A 482 56.72 -32.51 105.01
C ASN A 482 55.38 -33.05 105.56
N GLY A 483 55.27 -33.18 106.88
CA GLY A 483 54.11 -33.69 107.60
C GLY A 483 54.06 -35.21 107.73
N ARG A 484 54.99 -35.98 107.12
CA ARG A 484 55.02 -37.45 107.18
C ARG A 484 55.22 -37.94 108.62
N ILE A 485 54.43 -38.95 108.99
CA ILE A 485 54.52 -39.63 110.28
C ILE A 485 55.00 -41.07 110.05
N TYR A 486 55.99 -41.50 110.85
CA TYR A 486 56.42 -42.89 110.95
C TYR A 486 56.35 -43.37 112.40
N THR A 487 55.92 -44.62 112.59
CA THR A 487 55.99 -45.31 113.88
C THR A 487 57.15 -46.28 113.86
N ILE A 488 58.13 -46.09 114.74
CA ILE A 488 59.27 -46.98 114.87
C ILE A 488 59.18 -47.66 116.23
N LYS A 489 59.11 -48.99 116.23
CA LYS A 489 58.95 -49.80 117.44
C LYS A 489 60.11 -50.77 117.59
N LYS A 490 60.74 -50.74 118.76
CA LYS A 490 61.64 -51.80 119.19
C LYS A 490 60.80 -53.00 119.61
N ILE A 491 61.06 -54.14 119.00
CA ILE A 491 60.49 -55.43 119.39
C ILE A 491 61.64 -56.42 119.65
N GLY A 492 61.30 -57.59 120.17
CA GLY A 492 62.27 -58.64 120.49
C GLY A 492 62.66 -58.66 121.96
N THR A 493 63.79 -59.30 122.24
CA THR A 493 64.33 -59.52 123.60
C THR A 493 65.78 -59.05 123.74
N GLY A 494 66.14 -57.96 123.07
CA GLY A 494 67.51 -57.43 123.04
C GLY A 494 67.95 -56.70 124.30
N GLY A 495 67.01 -56.42 125.21
CA GLY A 495 67.28 -55.66 126.43
C GLY A 495 67.86 -54.27 126.15
N ILE A 496 68.54 -53.70 127.15
CA ILE A 496 69.21 -52.41 127.02
C ILE A 496 70.53 -52.49 126.20
N ASP A 497 71.09 -53.68 126.05
CA ASP A 497 72.38 -53.91 125.38
C ASP A 497 72.25 -53.75 123.86
N ASN A 498 71.17 -54.27 123.28
CA ASN A 498 70.85 -54.11 121.86
C ASN A 498 69.88 -52.94 121.66
N ALA A 499 70.38 -51.71 121.82
CA ALA A 499 69.58 -50.51 121.63
C ALA A 499 69.12 -50.34 120.17
N LEU A 500 67.93 -49.77 119.98
CA LEU A 500 67.43 -49.33 118.67
C LEU A 500 67.75 -47.85 118.48
N THR A 501 68.65 -47.54 117.55
CA THR A 501 69.03 -46.17 117.20
C THR A 501 68.19 -45.72 116.00
N ILE A 502 67.53 -44.58 116.11
CA ILE A 502 66.82 -43.94 115.02
C ILE A 502 67.63 -42.71 114.60
N THR A 503 68.03 -42.67 113.33
CA THR A 503 68.93 -41.64 112.79
C THR A 503 68.26 -41.01 111.56
N PRO A 504 68.15 -39.68 111.46
CA PRO A 504 67.66 -39.07 110.23
C PRO A 504 68.78 -39.01 109.18
N THR A 505 68.43 -39.18 107.89
CA THR A 505 69.39 -38.98 106.78
C THR A 505 69.90 -37.53 106.75
N SER A 506 69.06 -36.58 107.15
CA SER A 506 69.39 -35.16 107.31
C SER A 506 68.45 -34.50 108.32
N GLY A 507 68.88 -33.39 108.93
CA GLY A 507 68.17 -32.74 110.02
C GLY A 507 68.46 -33.37 111.38
N THR A 508 67.62 -33.08 112.36
CA THR A 508 67.71 -33.59 113.75
C THR A 508 66.42 -34.26 114.19
N ILE A 509 66.46 -35.04 115.27
CA ILE A 509 65.28 -35.57 115.98
C ILE A 509 65.19 -34.88 117.34
N ASP A 510 64.18 -34.04 117.57
CA ASP A 510 64.05 -33.19 118.77
C ASP A 510 65.36 -32.42 119.11
N GLY A 511 66.07 -31.93 118.09
CA GLY A 511 67.36 -31.24 118.22
C GLY A 511 68.58 -32.15 118.42
N GLY A 512 68.39 -33.46 118.60
CA GLY A 512 69.46 -34.46 118.68
C GLY A 512 69.83 -35.07 117.33
N ALA A 513 71.04 -35.62 117.21
CA ALA A 513 71.46 -36.34 116.01
C ALA A 513 70.76 -37.69 115.84
N ASN A 514 70.36 -38.33 116.95
CA ASN A 514 69.70 -39.63 116.98
C ASN A 514 68.64 -39.67 118.09
N TYR A 515 67.65 -40.56 117.96
CA TYR A 515 66.78 -40.97 119.05
C TYR A 515 67.00 -42.46 119.37
N ILE A 516 67.30 -42.78 120.62
CA ILE A 516 67.63 -44.16 121.02
C ILE A 516 66.51 -44.74 121.88
N ILE A 517 66.06 -45.93 121.51
CA ILE A 517 65.13 -46.75 122.28
C ILE A 517 65.91 -47.92 122.90
N TYR A 518 65.99 -47.94 124.23
CA TYR A 518 66.62 -49.04 124.97
C TYR A 518 65.64 -50.16 125.30
N ASN A 519 64.45 -49.82 125.81
CA ASN A 519 63.49 -50.81 126.30
C ASN A 519 62.82 -51.56 125.15
N ASP A 520 62.79 -52.89 125.22
CA ASP A 520 61.99 -53.71 124.31
C ASP A 520 60.50 -53.34 124.40
N TRP A 521 59.78 -53.58 123.30
CA TRP A 521 58.34 -53.35 123.18
C TRP A 521 57.90 -51.89 123.28
N THR A 522 58.83 -50.95 123.25
CA THR A 522 58.56 -49.50 123.23
C THR A 522 58.67 -48.93 121.81
N PHE A 523 57.96 -47.85 121.56
CA PHE A 523 57.89 -47.21 120.24
C PHE A 523 57.98 -45.71 120.35
N VAL A 524 58.26 -45.08 119.22
CA VAL A 524 58.02 -43.65 119.02
C VAL A 524 57.29 -43.43 117.71
N CYS A 525 56.43 -42.42 117.68
CA CYS A 525 55.95 -41.84 116.43
C CYS A 525 56.71 -40.55 116.19
N LEU A 526 57.32 -40.43 115.01
CA LEU A 526 58.04 -39.24 114.60
C LEU A 526 57.29 -38.55 113.46
N GLN A 527 57.19 -37.22 113.51
CA GLN A 527 56.65 -36.41 112.43
C GLN A 527 57.69 -35.39 111.96
N THR A 528 57.78 -35.17 110.64
CA THR A 528 58.68 -34.15 110.09
C THR A 528 57.94 -32.87 109.70
N ASP A 529 58.59 -31.71 109.88
CA ASP A 529 58.16 -30.39 109.36
C ASP A 529 58.76 -30.08 107.97
N GLY A 530 59.45 -31.04 107.35
CA GLY A 530 60.19 -30.86 106.11
C GLY A 530 61.68 -30.53 106.29
N THR A 531 62.14 -30.26 107.51
CA THR A 531 63.55 -29.97 107.83
C THR A 531 64.09 -30.87 108.93
N ASN A 532 63.35 -31.01 110.03
CA ASN A 532 63.70 -31.84 111.18
C ASN A 532 62.59 -32.86 111.47
N TRP A 533 62.86 -33.76 112.42
CA TRP A 533 61.94 -34.76 112.94
C TRP A 533 61.62 -34.47 114.41
N TYR A 534 60.39 -34.72 114.82
CA TYR A 534 59.93 -34.52 116.20
C TYR A 534 59.23 -35.75 116.73
N VAL A 535 59.50 -36.12 117.98
CA VAL A 535 58.77 -37.23 118.63
C VAL A 535 57.42 -36.71 119.11
N ILE A 536 56.36 -37.15 118.46
CA ILE A 536 54.98 -36.70 118.74
C ILE A 536 54.20 -37.66 119.65
N LYS A 537 54.72 -38.89 119.84
CA LYS A 537 54.14 -39.92 120.70
C LYS A 537 55.20 -40.93 121.10
N LYS A 538 55.20 -41.41 122.35
CA LYS A 538 56.08 -42.47 122.85
C LYS A 538 55.47 -43.25 124.00
#